data_AF-A0A7X8R217-F1
#
_entry.id   AF-A0A7X8R217-F1
#
_cell.length_a   1.000
_cell.length_b   1.000
_cell.length_c   1.000
_cell.angle_alpha   90.00
_cell.angle_beta   90.00
_cell.angle_gamma   90.00
#
_symmetry.space_group_name_H-M   'P 1'
#
loop_
_entity.id
_entity.type
_entity.pdbx_description
1 polymer ?
#
loop_
_entity_poly.entity_id
_entity_poly.type
_entity_poly.pdbx_seq_one_letter_code
_entity_poly.pdbx_strand_id
1 'polypeptide(L)'
;MGSFGKKVEKFWEIFYANNGYTKVVTGLQNTLYIAIAGLAIGIIIGTVIAIIEVIPKYKRLPRVLNNFCKFYVGLFRGTPVVVQLLVFYYVIFPLIGLKIPAVNVCVLVFGLNSGAYVSEIMRGG
;
A
#
# COMPACT_ATOMS: atom_id res chain seq x y z
N MET A 1 -41.88 14.04 11.19
CA MET A 1 -40.76 13.86 12.13
C MET A 1 -40.35 12.37 12.34
N GLY A 2 -40.53 11.47 11.35
CA GLY A 2 -40.48 10.01 11.57
C GLY A 2 -39.47 9.20 10.74
N SER A 3 -38.47 9.82 10.11
CA SER A 3 -37.50 9.13 9.23
C SER A 3 -36.15 8.83 9.91
N PHE A 4 -35.71 9.70 10.83
CA PHE A 4 -34.39 9.59 11.45
C PHE A 4 -34.34 8.51 12.54
N GLY A 5 -35.34 8.44 13.43
CA GLY A 5 -35.41 7.41 14.48
C GLY A 5 -35.40 5.99 13.93
N LYS A 6 -36.17 5.73 12.86
CA LYS A 6 -36.20 4.42 12.18
C LYS A 6 -34.84 4.02 11.58
N LYS A 7 -34.04 4.98 11.10
CA LYS A 7 -32.69 4.70 10.59
C LYS A 7 -31.73 4.31 11.72
N VAL A 8 -31.87 4.95 12.88
CA VAL A 8 -31.04 4.66 14.06
C VAL A 8 -31.38 3.30 14.66
N GLU A 9 -32.66 2.95 14.78
CA GLU A 9 -33.08 1.60 15.20
C GLU A 9 -32.55 0.53 14.25
N LYS A 10 -32.69 0.74 12.94
CA LYS A 10 -32.18 -0.20 11.94
C LYS A 10 -30.66 -0.33 11.97
N PHE A 11 -29.94 0.75 12.29
CA PHE A 11 -28.51 0.71 12.53
C PHE A 11 -28.16 -0.17 13.74
N TRP A 12 -28.84 0.03 14.87
CA TRP A 12 -28.61 -0.77 16.08
C TRP A 12 -28.98 -2.24 15.90
N GLU A 13 -30.03 -2.54 15.13
CA GLU A 13 -30.40 -3.91 14.76
C GLU A 13 -29.31 -4.58 13.89
N ILE A 14 -28.78 -3.86 12.89
CA ILE A 14 -27.70 -4.40 12.05
C ILE A 14 -26.38 -4.51 12.85
N PHE A 15 -26.09 -3.54 13.70
CA PHE A 15 -24.83 -3.46 14.42
C PHE A 15 -24.77 -4.46 15.57
N TYR A 16 -25.79 -4.49 16.43
CA TYR A 16 -25.84 -5.31 17.65
C TYR A 16 -26.55 -6.65 17.43
N ALA A 17 -27.73 -6.67 16.80
CA ALA A 17 -28.51 -7.91 16.66
C ALA A 17 -28.00 -8.82 15.54
N ASN A 18 -27.39 -8.27 14.49
CA ASN A 18 -26.81 -9.03 13.37
C ASN A 18 -25.28 -9.17 13.44
N ASN A 19 -24.66 -8.93 14.61
CA ASN A 19 -23.21 -8.99 14.79
C ASN A 19 -22.42 -8.11 13.78
N GLY A 20 -23.00 -6.99 13.35
CA GLY A 20 -22.34 -6.05 12.44
C GLY A 20 -21.01 -5.52 12.99
N TYR A 21 -20.87 -5.44 14.31
CA TYR A 21 -19.61 -5.10 14.98
C TYR A 21 -18.46 -6.04 14.58
N THR A 22 -18.73 -7.33 14.32
CA THR A 22 -17.69 -8.29 13.88
C THR A 22 -17.07 -7.86 12.56
N LYS A 23 -17.86 -7.34 11.60
CA LYS A 23 -17.33 -6.85 10.32
C LYS A 23 -16.43 -5.63 10.52
N VAL A 24 -16.76 -4.75 11.46
CA VAL A 24 -15.93 -3.59 11.80
C VAL A 24 -14.62 -4.03 12.42
N VAL A 25 -14.65 -4.99 13.35
CA VAL A 25 -13.45 -5.55 13.99
C VAL A 25 -12.57 -6.29 12.97
N THR A 26 -13.14 -7.10 12.08
CA THR A 26 -12.39 -7.77 11.01
C THR A 26 -11.81 -6.75 10.02
N GLY A 27 -12.56 -5.69 9.69
CA GLY A 27 -12.06 -4.58 8.88
C GLY A 27 -10.88 -3.85 9.53
N LEU A 28 -10.96 -3.61 10.84
CA LEU A 28 -9.88 -3.02 11.62
C LEU A 28 -8.62 -3.90 11.61
N GLN A 29 -8.78 -5.22 11.82
CA GLN A 29 -7.68 -6.18 11.76
C GLN A 29 -7.00 -6.16 10.38
N ASN A 30 -7.78 -6.14 9.29
CA ASN A 30 -7.22 -6.06 7.94
C ASN A 30 -6.46 -4.76 7.72
N THR A 31 -6.99 -3.61 8.17
CA THR A 31 -6.29 -2.32 8.07
C THR A 31 -4.96 -2.33 8.81
N LEU A 32 -4.94 -2.85 10.04
CA LEU A 32 -3.71 -2.98 10.82
C LEU A 32 -2.71 -3.91 10.13
N TYR A 33 -3.17 -5.05 9.63
CA TYR A 33 -2.33 -5.99 8.89
C TYR A 33 -1.69 -5.33 7.66
N ILE A 34 -2.50 -4.64 6.85
CA ILE A 34 -2.02 -3.93 5.64
C ILE A 34 -1.02 -2.85 6.02
N ALA A 35 -1.31 -2.07 7.07
CA ALA A 35 -0.44 -0.98 7.52
C ALA A 35 0.93 -1.51 8.00
N ILE A 36 0.93 -2.51 8.87
CA ILE A 36 2.17 -3.07 9.44
C ILE A 36 2.99 -3.79 8.37
N ALA A 37 2.37 -4.68 7.60
CA ALA A 37 3.07 -5.44 6.57
C ALA A 37 3.54 -4.55 5.43
N GLY A 38 2.71 -3.61 4.99
CA GLY A 38 3.06 -2.62 3.96
C GLY A 38 4.20 -1.72 4.42
N LEU A 39 4.16 -1.23 5.67
CA LEU A 39 5.24 -0.42 6.22
C LEU A 39 6.55 -1.21 6.31
N ALA A 40 6.52 -2.47 6.76
CA ALA A 40 7.71 -3.31 6.83
C ALA A 40 8.36 -3.49 5.45
N ILE A 41 7.56 -3.76 4.41
CA ILE A 41 8.03 -3.84 3.02
C ILE A 41 8.60 -2.49 2.58
N GLY A 42 7.90 -1.39 2.87
CA GLY A 42 8.33 -0.04 2.53
C GLY A 42 9.68 0.31 3.15
N ILE A 43 9.91 -0.03 4.41
CA ILE A 43 11.19 0.20 5.09
C ILE A 43 12.30 -0.60 4.43
N ILE A 44 12.07 -1.88 4.12
CA ILE A 44 13.07 -2.74 3.46
C ILE A 44 13.43 -2.16 2.09
N ILE A 45 12.42 -1.86 1.26
CA ILE A 45 12.63 -1.32 -0.09
C ILE A 45 13.30 0.05 -0.02
N GLY A 46 12.81 0.94 0.83
CA GLY A 46 13.33 2.29 1.00
C GLY A 46 14.79 2.29 1.45
N THR A 47 15.14 1.40 2.38
CA THR A 47 16.52 1.21 2.86
C THR A 47 17.44 0.67 1.77
N VAL A 48 16.99 -0.34 1.02
CA VAL A 48 17.78 -0.90 -0.10
C VAL A 48 18.03 0.16 -1.17
N ILE A 49 17.02 0.95 -1.53
CA ILE A 49 17.16 2.06 -2.47
C ILE A 49 18.15 3.10 -1.94
N ALA A 50 18.01 3.53 -0.69
CA ALA A 50 18.92 4.50 -0.08
C ALA A 50 20.38 4.03 -0.09
N ILE A 51 20.64 2.75 0.24
CA ILE A 51 21.99 2.16 0.20
C ILE A 51 22.55 2.17 -1.24
N ILE A 52 21.75 1.76 -2.23
CA ILE A 52 22.18 1.72 -3.65
C ILE A 52 22.58 3.11 -4.15
N GLU A 53 21.89 4.17 -3.71
CA GLU A 53 22.19 5.54 -4.11
C GLU A 53 23.48 6.11 -3.48
N VAL A 54 23.84 5.65 -2.27
CA VAL A 54 25.04 6.11 -1.52
C VAL A 54 26.33 5.42 -2.00
N ILE A 55 26.25 4.21 -2.58
CA ILE A 55 27.43 3.48 -3.04
C ILE A 55 28.21 4.28 -4.11
N PRO A 56 29.55 4.42 -3.99
CA PRO A 56 30.36 5.22 -4.90
C PRO A 56 30.24 4.73 -6.35
N LYS A 57 29.96 5.67 -7.26
CA LYS A 57 29.59 5.46 -8.68
C LYS A 57 30.78 5.08 -9.57
N TYR A 58 31.77 4.38 -9.03
CA TYR A 58 33.03 4.08 -9.70
C TYR A 58 32.89 3.02 -10.80
N LYS A 59 31.78 2.26 -10.83
CA LYS A 59 31.43 1.29 -11.90
C LYS A 59 30.19 1.72 -12.69
N ARG A 60 30.04 1.28 -13.94
CA ARG A 60 28.85 1.54 -14.77
C ARG A 60 27.55 0.99 -14.16
N LEU A 61 27.64 -0.13 -13.43
CA LEU A 61 26.51 -0.84 -12.82
C LEU A 61 25.72 0.02 -11.79
N PRO A 62 26.36 0.67 -10.78
CA PRO A 62 25.65 1.55 -9.85
C PRO A 62 25.02 2.80 -10.49
N ARG A 63 25.49 3.23 -11.68
CA ARG A 63 24.87 4.36 -12.40
C ARG A 63 23.52 3.98 -13.03
N VAL A 64 23.40 2.77 -13.58
CA VAL A 64 22.14 2.24 -14.14
C VAL A 64 21.14 1.97 -13.02
N LEU A 65 21.60 1.36 -11.92
CA LEU A 65 20.77 1.05 -10.75
C LEU A 65 20.18 2.31 -10.12
N ASN A 66 21.00 3.36 -9.93
CA ASN A 66 20.54 4.65 -9.44
C ASN A 66 19.48 5.29 -10.36
N ASN A 67 19.63 5.15 -11.69
CA ASN A 67 18.64 5.68 -12.63
C ASN A 67 17.32 4.90 -12.55
N PHE A 68 17.38 3.59 -12.36
CA PHE A 68 16.21 2.74 -12.15
C PHE A 68 15.51 3.06 -10.82
N CYS A 69 16.27 3.25 -9.73
CA CYS A 69 15.74 3.70 -8.44
C CYS A 69 15.02 5.04 -8.56
N LYS A 70 15.62 6.03 -9.25
CA LYS A 70 14.97 7.32 -9.50
C LYS A 70 13.70 7.20 -10.33
N PHE A 71 13.72 6.35 -11.35
CA PHE A 71 12.52 6.09 -12.16
C PHE A 71 11.42 5.43 -11.32
N TYR A 72 11.76 4.42 -10.52
CA TYR A 72 10.84 3.80 -9.56
C TYR A 72 10.26 4.85 -8.61
N VAL A 73 11.10 5.61 -7.90
CA VAL A 73 10.64 6.62 -6.94
C VAL A 73 9.76 7.67 -7.63
N GLY A 74 10.16 8.13 -8.81
CA GLY A 74 9.39 9.08 -9.61
C GLY A 74 8.03 8.54 -10.06
N LEU A 75 7.98 7.29 -10.51
CA LEU A 75 6.74 6.64 -10.93
C LEU A 75 5.79 6.43 -9.75
N PHE A 76 6.29 5.89 -8.63
CA PHE A 76 5.46 5.55 -7.47
C PHE A 76 5.00 6.78 -6.68
N ARG A 77 5.78 7.88 -6.68
CA ARG A 77 5.35 9.17 -6.07
C ARG A 77 4.57 10.07 -7.01
N GLY A 78 4.76 9.92 -8.32
CA GLY A 78 4.08 10.71 -9.35
C GLY A 78 2.71 10.17 -9.77
N THR A 79 2.37 8.95 -9.37
CA THR A 79 1.08 8.31 -9.71
C THR A 79 0.16 8.22 -8.48
N PRO A 80 -1.16 8.44 -8.64
CA PRO A 80 -2.10 8.28 -7.53
C PRO A 80 -2.12 6.84 -7.00
N VAL A 81 -2.08 6.67 -5.68
CA VAL A 81 -2.08 5.34 -5.04
C VAL A 81 -3.30 4.50 -5.41
N VAL A 82 -4.46 5.15 -5.62
CA VAL A 82 -5.68 4.48 -6.09
C VAL A 82 -5.48 3.88 -7.47
N VAL A 83 -4.82 4.60 -8.38
CA VAL A 83 -4.51 4.09 -9.73
C VAL A 83 -3.56 2.90 -9.63
N GLN A 84 -2.56 2.95 -8.75
CA GLN A 84 -1.66 1.82 -8.51
C GLN A 84 -2.44 0.58 -8.04
N LEU A 85 -3.35 0.73 -7.08
CA LEU A 85 -4.19 -0.37 -6.60
C LEU A 85 -5.05 -0.96 -7.72
N LEU A 86 -5.68 -0.10 -8.52
CA LEU A 86 -6.53 -0.52 -9.65
C LEU A 86 -5.73 -1.26 -10.72
N VAL A 87 -4.58 -0.72 -11.12
CA VAL A 87 -3.73 -1.34 -12.15
C VAL A 87 -3.20 -2.67 -11.66
N PHE A 88 -2.72 -2.76 -10.41
CA PHE A 88 -2.22 -4.03 -9.88
C PHE A 88 -3.35 -5.07 -9.78
N TYR A 89 -4.48 -4.70 -9.20
CA TYR A 89 -5.59 -5.63 -8.93
C TYR A 89 -6.34 -6.07 -10.21
N TYR A 90 -6.64 -5.14 -11.11
CA TYR A 90 -7.47 -5.41 -12.29
C TYR A 90 -6.68 -5.69 -13.57
N VAL A 91 -5.43 -5.25 -13.67
CA VAL A 91 -4.61 -5.41 -14.89
C VAL A 91 -3.47 -6.39 -14.67
N ILE A 92 -2.54 -6.09 -13.76
CA ILE A 92 -1.29 -6.87 -13.62
C ILE A 92 -1.57 -8.29 -13.14
N PHE A 93 -2.25 -8.46 -11.99
CA PHE A 93 -2.47 -9.80 -11.41
C PHE A 93 -3.31 -10.71 -12.31
N PRO A 94 -4.40 -10.24 -12.94
CA PRO A 94 -5.14 -11.03 -13.91
C PRO A 94 -4.32 -11.40 -15.16
N LEU A 95 -3.48 -10.48 -15.65
CA LEU A 95 -2.66 -10.71 -16.84
C LEU A 95 -1.57 -11.75 -16.62
N ILE A 96 -1.04 -11.86 -15.39
CA ILE A 96 -0.11 -12.93 -15.00
C ILE A 96 -0.83 -14.20 -14.51
N GLY A 97 -2.17 -14.26 -14.60
CA GLY A 97 -2.98 -15.42 -14.21
C GLY A 97 -3.04 -15.68 -12.70
N LEU A 98 -2.56 -14.75 -11.86
CA LEU A 98 -2.56 -14.90 -10.41
C LEU A 98 -3.79 -14.25 -9.78
N LYS A 99 -4.61 -15.05 -9.10
CA LYS A 99 -5.73 -14.56 -8.30
C LYS A 99 -5.23 -14.24 -6.88
N ILE A 100 -4.73 -13.02 -6.69
CA ILE A 100 -4.27 -12.56 -5.39
C ILE A 100 -5.43 -11.91 -4.61
N PRO A 101 -5.62 -12.24 -3.32
CA PRO A 101 -6.59 -11.57 -2.47
C PRO A 101 -6.37 -10.05 -2.42
N ALA A 102 -7.44 -9.27 -2.39
CA ALA A 102 -7.36 -7.80 -2.39
C ALA A 102 -6.49 -7.25 -1.24
N VAL A 103 -6.56 -7.87 -0.06
CA VAL A 103 -5.74 -7.50 1.11
C VAL A 103 -4.25 -7.58 0.80
N ASN A 104 -3.80 -8.65 0.13
CA ASN A 104 -2.39 -8.84 -0.21
C ASN A 104 -1.94 -7.88 -1.32
N VAL A 105 -2.83 -7.56 -2.27
CA VAL A 105 -2.56 -6.53 -3.27
C VAL A 105 -2.38 -5.16 -2.61
N CYS A 106 -3.24 -4.83 -1.64
CA CYS A 106 -3.08 -3.62 -0.84
C CYS A 106 -1.73 -3.60 -0.12
N VAL A 107 -1.33 -4.70 0.55
CA VAL A 107 -0.03 -4.79 1.23
C VAL A 107 1.13 -4.51 0.27
N LEU A 108 1.14 -5.13 -0.91
CA LEU A 108 2.19 -4.93 -1.90
C LEU A 108 2.23 -3.52 -2.45
N VAL A 109 1.08 -2.98 -2.88
CA VAL A 109 1.03 -1.65 -3.49
C VAL A 109 1.34 -0.55 -2.47
N PHE A 110 0.75 -0.63 -1.26
CA PHE A 110 1.09 0.31 -0.19
C PHE A 110 2.54 0.16 0.26
N GLY A 111 3.10 -1.06 0.26
CA GLY A 111 4.51 -1.28 0.57
C GLY A 111 5.46 -0.69 -0.48
N LEU A 112 5.17 -0.87 -1.77
CA LEU A 112 5.93 -0.27 -2.86
C LEU A 112 5.86 1.26 -2.81
N ASN A 113 4.65 1.79 -2.67
CA ASN A 113 4.41 3.23 -2.55
C ASN A 113 5.16 3.80 -1.33
N SER A 114 4.97 3.22 -0.15
CA SER A 114 5.67 3.59 1.09
C SER A 114 7.18 3.51 0.93
N GLY A 115 7.72 2.49 0.27
CA GLY A 115 9.16 2.36 0.04
C GLY A 115 9.76 3.49 -0.79
N ALA A 116 9.01 4.01 -1.78
CA ALA A 116 9.44 5.19 -2.54
C ALA A 116 9.44 6.47 -1.70
N TYR A 117 8.52 6.61 -0.74
CA TYR A 117 8.52 7.73 0.19
C TYR A 117 9.61 7.58 1.26
N VAL A 118 9.80 6.39 1.82
CA VAL A 118 10.83 6.10 2.83
C VAL A 118 12.23 6.30 2.25
N SER A 119 12.50 5.88 1.01
CA SER A 119 13.80 6.14 0.37
C SER A 119 14.12 7.64 0.27
N GLU A 120 13.10 8.48 0.04
CA GLU A 120 13.29 9.93 -0.05
C GLU A 120 13.47 10.58 1.32
N ILE A 121 12.76 10.09 2.34
CA ILE A 121 12.96 10.50 3.73
C ILE A 121 14.40 10.20 4.16
N MET A 122 14.90 9.00 3.86
CA MET A 122 16.28 8.61 4.20
C MET A 122 17.33 9.41 3.41
N ARG A 123 17.00 9.94 2.22
CA ARG A 123 17.90 10.78 1.43
C ARG A 123 17.92 12.24 1.89
N GLY A 124 16.79 12.74 2.41
CA GLY A 124 16.65 14.11 2.89
C GLY A 124 17.07 14.31 4.36
N GLY A 125 17.21 13.21 5.11
CA GLY A 125 17.76 13.19 6.46
C GLY A 125 19.28 13.10 6.52
#